data_AF-A0A9E4JG89-F1
#
_entry.id   AF-A0A9E4JG89-F1
#
_cell.length_a   1.000
_cell.length_b   1.000
_cell.length_c   1.000
_cell.angle_alpha   90.00
_cell.angle_beta   90.00
_cell.angle_gamma   90.00
#
_symmetry.space_group_name_H-M   'P 1'
#
loop_
_entity.id
_entity.type
_entity.pdbx_description
1 polymer ?
#
loop_
_entity_poly.entity_id
_entity_poly.type
_entity_poly.pdbx_seq_one_letter_code
_entity_poly.pdbx_strand_id
1 'polypeptide(L)'
;MKLHQLAATILFGAFGWVGGTLSAEAVTLTRLSSDIEMNALISDMAFVAEGRIGDNNGTATYELNLHESDPGDPQVTDQFNWVSGVSQPFELFYDAVSNLVEFTIGDRTLTHTYSNPFSDFFLRTRATQAGSSMLLSNLQLDGISLNGESHAVAETGGLDILQISDVAGSFQLLGESTMTWEEITPVQSQLAFQIKLAEATPTVEATPTREIPEPNLVVSFVIFSLIGITYRRLSPQ
;
A
#
# COMPACT_ATOMS: atom_id res chain seq x y z
N MET A 1 16.28 52.91 -17.25
CA MET A 1 15.53 51.66 -17.49
C MET A 1 15.43 50.92 -16.17
N LYS A 2 14.22 50.84 -15.61
CA LYS A 2 13.94 50.13 -14.35
C LYS A 2 13.46 48.72 -14.70
N LEU A 3 14.13 47.68 -14.18
CA LEU A 3 13.68 46.30 -14.28
C LEU A 3 12.96 45.95 -12.98
N HIS A 4 11.68 45.61 -13.07
CA HIS A 4 10.85 45.22 -11.94
C HIS A 4 11.20 43.79 -11.53
N GLN A 5 11.66 43.61 -10.28
CA GLN A 5 11.74 42.30 -9.63
C GLN A 5 10.31 41.89 -9.22
N LEU A 6 9.81 40.79 -9.77
CA LEU A 6 8.65 40.08 -9.22
C LEU A 6 9.16 39.15 -8.10
N ALA A 7 8.71 39.39 -6.88
CA ALA A 7 8.81 38.43 -5.79
C ALA A 7 7.57 37.53 -5.84
N ALA A 8 7.77 36.24 -6.09
CA ALA A 8 6.74 35.22 -5.92
C ALA A 8 6.73 34.77 -4.46
N THR A 9 5.72 35.21 -3.71
CA THR A 9 5.46 34.72 -2.35
C THR A 9 4.79 33.37 -2.46
N ILE A 10 5.52 32.29 -2.17
CA ILE A 10 4.96 30.95 -1.99
C ILE A 10 4.40 30.88 -0.57
N LEU A 11 3.07 30.87 -0.43
CA LEU A 11 2.42 30.53 0.84
C LEU A 11 2.44 29.01 0.99
N PHE A 12 3.26 28.50 1.89
CA PHE A 12 3.08 27.16 2.45
C PHE A 12 1.92 27.20 3.46
N GLY A 13 0.76 26.66 3.10
CA GLY A 13 -0.31 26.39 4.04
C GLY A 13 0.10 25.23 4.94
N ALA A 14 0.40 25.52 6.20
CA ALA A 14 0.57 24.48 7.21
C ALA A 14 -0.81 23.88 7.52
N PHE A 15 -1.14 22.73 6.91
CA PHE A 15 -2.30 21.94 7.28
C PHE A 15 -2.04 21.31 8.65
N GLY A 16 -2.83 21.71 9.64
CA GLY A 16 -2.77 21.14 10.99
C GLY A 16 -3.34 19.72 10.98
N TRP A 17 -2.46 18.73 10.96
CA TRP A 17 -2.82 17.34 11.22
C TRP A 17 -3.24 17.19 12.68
N VAL A 18 -4.51 16.89 12.94
CA VAL A 18 -4.97 16.44 14.26
C VAL A 18 -4.68 14.94 14.33
N GLY A 19 -3.49 14.61 14.81
CA GLY A 19 -3.03 13.22 14.95
C GLY A 19 -3.88 12.45 15.97
N GLY A 20 -4.77 11.60 15.48
CA GLY A 20 -5.13 10.40 16.21
C GLY A 20 -3.87 9.56 16.42
N THR A 21 -3.71 8.95 17.59
CA THR A 21 -2.67 7.95 17.79
C THR A 21 -3.00 6.75 16.91
N LEU A 22 -2.43 6.70 15.71
CA LEU A 22 -2.51 5.51 14.86
C LEU A 22 -1.82 4.38 15.63
N SER A 23 -2.59 3.38 16.02
CA SER A 23 -2.02 2.08 16.37
C SER A 23 -1.49 1.52 15.06
N ALA A 24 -0.17 1.32 14.97
CA ALA A 24 0.42 0.60 13.85
C ALA A 24 -0.12 -0.83 13.89
N GLU A 25 -1.14 -1.13 13.08
CA GLU A 25 -1.42 -2.51 12.73
C GLU A 25 -0.25 -3.02 11.90
N ALA A 26 0.22 -4.23 12.22
CA ALA A 26 1.34 -4.82 11.51
C ALA A 26 0.83 -5.27 10.14
N VAL A 27 1.20 -4.52 9.09
CA VAL A 27 0.96 -4.96 7.71
C VAL A 27 1.82 -6.17 7.37
N THR A 28 1.23 -7.11 6.63
CA THR A 28 1.94 -8.31 6.16
C THR A 28 2.47 -8.09 4.75
N LEU A 29 3.73 -8.47 4.51
CA LEU A 29 4.35 -8.47 3.20
C LEU A 29 4.49 -9.88 2.64
N THR A 30 3.93 -10.11 1.45
CA THR A 30 4.00 -11.40 0.75
C THR A 30 4.49 -11.19 -0.67
N ARG A 31 5.38 -12.07 -1.15
CA ARG A 31 5.79 -12.06 -2.57
C ARG A 31 5.01 -13.08 -3.35
N LEU A 32 4.50 -12.66 -4.51
CA LEU A 32 3.77 -13.50 -5.45
C LEU A 32 4.64 -13.77 -6.66
N SER A 33 4.52 -14.98 -7.20
CA SER A 33 5.38 -15.48 -8.27
C SER A 33 4.87 -15.12 -9.67
N SER A 34 3.61 -14.71 -9.81
CA SER A 34 3.00 -14.47 -11.11
C SER A 34 1.73 -13.62 -11.05
N ASP A 35 1.35 -13.05 -12.21
CA ASP A 35 0.06 -12.41 -12.39
C ASP A 35 -1.11 -13.37 -12.16
N ILE A 36 -0.93 -14.67 -12.43
CA ILE A 36 -1.96 -15.68 -12.18
C ILE A 36 -2.24 -15.81 -10.68
N GLU A 37 -1.19 -15.83 -9.86
CA GLU A 37 -1.30 -15.92 -8.41
C GLU A 37 -1.95 -14.66 -7.82
N MET A 38 -1.49 -13.48 -8.25
CA MET A 38 -2.10 -12.19 -7.87
C MET A 38 -3.59 -12.13 -8.25
N ASN A 39 -3.93 -12.44 -9.51
CA ASN A 39 -5.31 -12.38 -9.97
C ASN A 39 -6.22 -13.44 -9.32
N ALA A 40 -5.65 -14.54 -8.81
CA ALA A 40 -6.42 -15.51 -8.03
C ALA A 40 -6.79 -15.00 -6.63
N LEU A 41 -6.06 -14.02 -6.09
CA LEU A 41 -6.35 -13.38 -4.80
C LEU A 41 -7.33 -12.23 -4.95
N ILE A 42 -7.25 -11.46 -6.04
CA ILE A 42 -8.10 -10.28 -6.29
C ILE A 42 -9.54 -10.73 -6.56
N SER A 43 -10.46 -10.34 -5.67
CA SER A 43 -11.90 -10.58 -5.85
C SER A 43 -12.59 -9.40 -6.55
N ASP A 44 -12.18 -8.17 -6.22
CA ASP A 44 -12.63 -6.96 -6.87
C ASP A 44 -11.49 -5.92 -6.88
N MET A 45 -11.38 -5.18 -7.98
CA MET A 45 -10.35 -4.14 -8.14
C MET A 45 -10.94 -2.80 -7.69
N ALA A 46 -10.25 -2.11 -6.80
CA ALA A 46 -10.63 -0.77 -6.40
C ALA A 46 -10.17 0.26 -7.45
N PHE A 47 -8.86 0.30 -7.65
CA PHE A 47 -8.22 1.08 -8.71
C PHE A 47 -6.76 0.66 -8.85
N VAL A 48 -6.11 1.18 -9.90
CA VAL A 48 -4.69 1.01 -10.16
C VAL A 48 -4.09 2.38 -10.43
N ALA A 49 -2.96 2.64 -9.79
CA ALA A 49 -2.06 3.71 -10.16
C ALA A 49 -0.88 3.13 -10.94
N GLU A 50 -0.57 3.68 -12.11
CA GLU A 50 0.47 3.14 -12.98
C GLU A 50 1.45 4.21 -13.42
N GLY A 51 2.74 3.87 -13.34
CA GLY A 51 3.82 4.55 -14.04
C GLY A 51 4.45 3.59 -15.03
N ARG A 52 4.57 4.01 -16.29
CA ARG A 52 5.08 3.17 -17.39
C ARG A 52 5.91 3.99 -18.35
N ILE A 53 6.76 3.33 -19.13
CA ILE A 53 7.24 3.91 -20.38
C ILE A 53 6.20 3.64 -21.48
N GLY A 54 5.52 4.71 -21.90
CA GLY A 54 4.61 4.70 -23.03
C GLY A 54 5.35 4.93 -24.33
N ASP A 55 5.49 6.19 -24.69
CA ASP A 55 6.34 6.69 -25.77
C ASP A 55 7.33 7.75 -25.28
N ASN A 56 7.54 7.79 -23.96
CA ASN A 56 8.43 8.64 -23.20
C ASN A 56 8.27 10.12 -23.57
N ASN A 57 7.10 10.68 -23.27
CA ASN A 57 6.72 12.07 -23.59
C ASN A 57 6.53 12.34 -25.10
N GLY A 58 6.12 11.30 -25.84
CA GLY A 58 5.57 11.46 -27.19
C GLY A 58 4.08 11.83 -27.17
N THR A 59 3.39 11.65 -28.30
CA THR A 59 1.96 12.01 -28.45
C THR A 59 1.05 10.81 -28.62
N ALA A 60 1.59 9.60 -28.72
CA ALA A 60 0.82 8.41 -29.04
C ALA A 60 0.22 7.76 -27.79
N THR A 61 0.87 7.88 -26.64
CA THR A 61 0.43 7.24 -25.40
C THR A 61 0.69 8.12 -24.18
N TYR A 62 0.45 7.60 -22.97
CA TYR A 62 0.69 8.26 -21.68
C TYR A 62 1.76 7.52 -20.87
N GLU A 63 2.28 8.19 -19.86
CA GLU A 63 3.34 7.68 -18.97
C GLU A 63 2.81 7.42 -17.56
N LEU A 64 1.81 8.19 -17.14
CA LEU A 64 1.12 8.04 -15.86
C LEU A 64 -0.38 7.83 -16.12
N ASN A 65 -1.04 7.00 -15.32
CA ASN A 65 -2.49 6.92 -15.30
C ASN A 65 -3.07 6.45 -13.96
N LEU A 66 -4.38 6.67 -13.81
CA LEU A 66 -5.22 5.98 -12.83
C LEU A 66 -6.37 5.27 -13.55
N HIS A 67 -6.69 4.03 -13.17
CA HIS A 67 -7.80 3.27 -13.76
C HIS A 67 -8.52 2.27 -12.83
N GLU A 68 -9.78 1.93 -13.13
CA GLU A 68 -10.62 1.03 -12.30
C GLU A 68 -10.36 -0.47 -12.48
N SER A 69 -9.86 -0.90 -13.63
CA SER A 69 -9.69 -2.34 -13.95
C SER A 69 -8.37 -2.60 -14.65
N ASP A 70 -7.81 -3.80 -14.52
CA ASP A 70 -6.67 -4.22 -15.33
C ASP A 70 -6.97 -5.53 -16.08
N PRO A 71 -7.03 -5.51 -17.44
CA PRO A 71 -6.90 -4.33 -18.29
C PRO A 71 -8.10 -3.36 -18.18
N GLY A 72 -7.88 -2.07 -18.40
CA GLY A 72 -8.92 -1.04 -18.35
C GLY A 72 -8.53 0.23 -19.10
N ASP A 73 -9.53 1.03 -19.47
CA ASP A 73 -9.31 2.36 -20.02
C ASP A 73 -8.94 3.32 -18.88
N PRO A 74 -7.98 4.24 -19.06
CA PRO A 74 -7.59 5.18 -18.02
C PRO A 74 -8.61 6.30 -17.84
N GLN A 75 -8.89 6.62 -16.59
CA GLN A 75 -9.80 7.69 -16.17
C GLN A 75 -9.09 9.05 -16.25
N VAL A 76 -7.81 9.05 -15.90
CA VAL A 76 -6.94 10.22 -15.97
C VAL A 76 -5.54 9.77 -16.38
N THR A 77 -4.87 10.59 -17.18
CA THR A 77 -3.52 10.34 -17.68
C THR A 77 -2.68 11.61 -17.62
N ASP A 78 -1.36 11.46 -17.58
CA ASP A 78 -0.41 12.55 -17.82
C ASP A 78 0.87 12.02 -18.48
N GLN A 79 1.66 12.95 -19.02
CA GLN A 79 2.99 12.70 -19.53
C GLN A 79 4.04 12.85 -18.43
N PHE A 80 5.10 12.06 -18.53
CA PHE A 80 6.25 12.14 -17.66
C PHE A 80 7.51 11.85 -18.47
N ASN A 81 8.60 12.58 -18.22
CA ASN A 81 9.85 12.34 -18.94
C ASN A 81 10.76 11.46 -18.09
N TRP A 82 10.68 10.15 -18.29
CA TRP A 82 11.52 9.20 -17.58
C TRP A 82 12.98 9.38 -18.00
N VAL A 83 13.88 9.34 -17.02
CA VAL A 83 15.33 9.37 -17.24
C VAL A 83 15.91 8.08 -16.65
N SER A 84 16.60 7.30 -17.48
CA SER A 84 17.17 6.01 -17.08
C SER A 84 18.04 6.13 -15.83
N GLY A 85 17.78 5.27 -14.86
CA GLY A 85 18.53 5.17 -13.60
C GLY A 85 18.29 6.33 -12.62
N VAL A 86 17.41 7.28 -12.94
CA VAL A 86 17.04 8.37 -12.02
C VAL A 86 15.84 7.95 -11.19
N SER A 87 16.05 7.90 -9.88
CA SER A 87 14.99 7.66 -8.91
C SER A 87 14.02 8.85 -8.87
N GLN A 88 12.72 8.56 -8.93
CA GLN A 88 11.63 9.52 -8.80
C GLN A 88 10.80 9.17 -7.58
N PRO A 89 10.62 10.11 -6.62
CA PRO A 89 9.73 9.88 -5.51
C PRO A 89 8.30 9.77 -6.03
N PHE A 90 7.54 8.83 -5.45
CA PHE A 90 6.11 8.75 -5.67
C PHE A 90 5.36 8.81 -4.34
N GLU A 91 4.13 9.29 -4.43
CA GLU A 91 3.16 9.30 -3.34
C GLU A 91 1.80 8.84 -3.89
N LEU A 92 1.18 7.89 -3.20
CA LEU A 92 -0.20 7.52 -3.40
C LEU A 92 -0.98 7.80 -2.12
N PHE A 93 -1.85 8.78 -2.19
CA PHE A 93 -2.73 9.19 -1.10
C PHE A 93 -4.17 8.79 -1.40
N TYR A 94 -4.88 8.27 -0.39
CA TYR A 94 -6.30 8.02 -0.45
C TYR A 94 -7.01 8.59 0.77
N ASP A 95 -8.07 9.36 0.54
CA ASP A 95 -8.99 9.82 1.58
C ASP A 95 -10.29 9.02 1.53
N ALA A 96 -10.51 8.15 2.53
CA ALA A 96 -11.72 7.34 2.67
C ALA A 96 -13.00 8.16 2.94
N VAL A 97 -12.89 9.44 3.34
CA VAL A 97 -14.07 10.30 3.55
C VAL A 97 -14.62 10.80 2.22
N SER A 98 -13.75 11.28 1.33
CA SER A 98 -14.14 11.81 0.02
C SER A 98 -13.95 10.83 -1.13
N ASN A 99 -13.40 9.64 -0.87
CA ASN A 99 -12.97 8.66 -1.87
C ASN A 99 -11.91 9.21 -2.84
N LEU A 100 -11.16 10.23 -2.43
CA LEU A 100 -10.20 10.92 -3.30
C LEU A 100 -8.89 10.15 -3.34
N VAL A 101 -8.41 9.85 -4.53
CA VAL A 101 -7.06 9.35 -4.80
C VAL A 101 -6.22 10.46 -5.41
N GLU A 102 -5.03 10.66 -4.87
CA GLU A 102 -3.98 11.50 -5.45
C GLU A 102 -2.74 10.65 -5.67
N PHE A 103 -2.29 10.55 -6.93
CA PHE A 103 -1.08 9.84 -7.30
C PHE A 103 -0.06 10.80 -7.88
N THR A 104 1.04 10.96 -7.16
CA THR A 104 2.10 11.91 -7.49
C THR A 104 3.39 11.18 -7.86
N ILE A 105 4.04 11.60 -8.94
CA ILE A 105 5.42 11.23 -9.29
C ILE A 105 6.18 12.50 -9.65
N GLY A 106 7.27 12.79 -8.93
CA GLY A 106 8.05 14.00 -9.16
C GLY A 106 7.21 15.27 -9.01
N ASP A 107 6.97 15.99 -10.11
CA ASP A 107 6.18 17.23 -10.17
C ASP A 107 4.76 17.04 -10.72
N ARG A 108 4.33 15.80 -10.98
CA ARG A 108 3.03 15.46 -11.58
C ARG A 108 2.13 14.80 -10.58
N THR A 109 0.87 15.24 -10.56
CA THR A 109 -0.19 14.67 -9.70
C THR A 109 -1.41 14.37 -10.55
N LEU A 110 -1.87 13.12 -10.48
CA LEU A 110 -3.16 12.68 -10.99
C LEU A 110 -4.16 12.62 -9.85
N THR A 111 -5.41 12.99 -10.11
CA THR A 111 -6.47 12.98 -9.11
C THR A 111 -7.73 12.35 -9.68
N HIS A 112 -8.32 11.40 -8.96
CA HIS A 112 -9.60 10.79 -9.30
C HIS A 112 -10.31 10.26 -8.05
N THR A 113 -11.60 9.98 -8.13
CA THR A 113 -12.36 9.41 -7.00
C THR A 113 -12.74 7.95 -7.27
N TYR A 114 -12.45 7.04 -6.33
CA TYR A 114 -12.80 5.62 -6.41
C TYR A 114 -13.49 5.15 -5.14
N SER A 115 -14.64 4.48 -5.28
CA SER A 115 -15.48 4.06 -4.14
C SER A 115 -15.48 2.56 -3.86
N ASN A 116 -14.80 1.78 -4.70
CA ASN A 116 -14.71 0.33 -4.51
C ASN A 116 -13.84 0.01 -3.29
N PRO A 117 -14.23 -0.99 -2.47
CA PRO A 117 -13.47 -1.37 -1.29
C PRO A 117 -12.13 -2.02 -1.67
N PHE A 118 -11.20 -2.00 -0.73
CA PHE A 118 -9.93 -2.72 -0.82
C PHE A 118 -9.48 -3.17 0.57
N SER A 119 -8.64 -4.20 0.58
CA SER A 119 -7.96 -4.71 1.77
C SER A 119 -6.44 -4.81 1.57
N ASP A 120 -5.98 -4.76 0.32
CA ASP A 120 -4.61 -5.06 -0.05
C ASP A 120 -4.07 -4.11 -1.13
N PHE A 121 -2.76 -3.90 -1.08
CA PHE A 121 -1.97 -3.39 -2.21
C PHE A 121 -1.26 -4.53 -2.93
N PHE A 122 -1.16 -4.45 -4.25
CA PHE A 122 -0.25 -5.25 -5.05
C PHE A 122 0.69 -4.32 -5.83
N LEU A 123 1.96 -4.31 -5.44
CA LEU A 123 3.03 -3.55 -6.07
C LEU A 123 3.71 -4.44 -7.12
N ARG A 124 3.24 -4.30 -8.35
CA ARG A 124 3.71 -5.07 -9.50
C ARG A 124 4.74 -4.25 -10.27
N THR A 125 5.93 -4.78 -10.45
CA THR A 125 6.94 -4.23 -11.37
C THR A 125 7.13 -5.15 -12.56
N ARG A 126 7.37 -4.57 -13.73
CA ARG A 126 7.54 -5.29 -14.99
C ARG A 126 8.67 -4.69 -15.82
N ALA A 127 9.53 -5.57 -16.34
CA ALA A 127 10.59 -5.23 -17.28
C ALA A 127 10.70 -6.34 -18.33
N THR A 128 10.39 -6.06 -19.60
CA THR A 128 10.42 -7.08 -20.67
C THR A 128 11.45 -6.81 -21.77
N GLN A 129 12.02 -5.61 -21.80
CA GLN A 129 13.07 -5.23 -22.74
C GLN A 129 14.43 -5.65 -22.17
N ALA A 130 15.27 -6.36 -22.94
CA ALA A 130 16.61 -6.70 -22.48
C ALA A 130 17.42 -5.43 -22.16
N GLY A 131 18.23 -5.48 -21.10
CA GLY A 131 18.96 -4.37 -20.53
C GLY A 131 18.10 -3.43 -19.70
N SER A 132 16.90 -3.84 -19.25
CA SER A 132 16.01 -2.98 -18.46
C SER A 132 15.61 -3.57 -17.10
N SER A 133 15.34 -2.68 -16.14
CA SER A 133 14.83 -3.02 -14.82
C SER A 133 13.91 -1.94 -14.25
N MET A 134 12.95 -2.37 -13.42
CA MET A 134 12.00 -1.51 -12.71
C MET A 134 12.11 -1.80 -11.21
N LEU A 135 12.39 -0.78 -10.41
CA LEU A 135 12.53 -0.89 -8.96
C LEU A 135 11.56 0.06 -8.24
N LEU A 136 10.77 -0.48 -7.31
CA LEU A 136 10.08 0.26 -6.26
C LEU A 136 10.77 0.00 -4.93
N SER A 137 11.25 1.06 -4.27
CA SER A 137 12.04 0.98 -3.05
C SER A 137 11.66 2.07 -2.04
N ASN A 138 12.28 2.06 -0.86
CA ASN A 138 12.06 3.05 0.21
C ASN A 138 10.57 3.19 0.61
N LEU A 139 9.85 2.07 0.57
CA LEU A 139 8.40 2.01 0.76
C LEU A 139 8.01 2.33 2.21
N GLN A 140 7.08 3.27 2.36
CA GLN A 140 6.51 3.65 3.65
C GLN A 140 5.00 3.75 3.55
N LEU A 141 4.28 3.17 4.53
CA LEU A 141 2.84 3.31 4.66
C LEU A 141 2.54 4.10 5.94
N ASP A 142 1.89 5.25 5.81
CA ASP A 142 1.56 6.16 6.92
C ASP A 142 2.78 6.52 7.79
N GLY A 143 3.92 6.70 7.14
CA GLY A 143 5.20 7.02 7.79
C GLY A 143 5.94 5.82 8.40
N ILE A 144 5.41 4.60 8.27
CA ILE A 144 6.04 3.35 8.73
C ILE A 144 6.79 2.70 7.58
N SER A 145 8.11 2.50 7.72
CA SER A 145 8.91 1.75 6.75
C SER A 145 8.45 0.31 6.64
N LEU A 146 8.21 -0.14 5.40
CA LEU A 146 7.79 -1.52 5.12
C LEU A 146 8.98 -2.48 5.02
N ASN A 147 10.22 -2.00 4.89
CA ASN A 147 11.42 -2.81 4.66
C ASN A 147 11.27 -3.81 3.49
N GLY A 148 10.47 -3.46 2.49
CA GLY A 148 10.22 -4.24 1.29
C GLY A 148 10.56 -3.46 0.02
N GLU A 149 10.72 -4.19 -1.09
CA GLU A 149 10.89 -3.65 -2.44
C GLU A 149 10.26 -4.60 -3.46
N SER A 150 9.87 -4.04 -4.60
CA SER A 150 9.45 -4.79 -5.80
C SER A 150 10.44 -4.49 -6.92
N HIS A 151 11.10 -5.50 -7.46
CA HIS A 151 12.18 -5.34 -8.43
C HIS A 151 12.11 -6.35 -9.58
N ALA A 152 11.73 -5.87 -10.76
CA ALA A 152 11.74 -6.65 -11.99
C ALA A 152 12.98 -6.36 -12.83
N VAL A 153 13.70 -7.42 -13.22
CA VAL A 153 14.82 -7.37 -14.17
C VAL A 153 14.49 -8.26 -15.36
N ALA A 154 14.60 -7.73 -16.58
CA ALA A 154 14.15 -8.44 -17.79
C ALA A 154 14.83 -9.80 -17.97
N GLU A 155 16.12 -9.89 -17.65
CA GLU A 155 16.93 -11.10 -17.79
C GLU A 155 16.57 -12.20 -16.79
N THR A 156 15.92 -11.88 -15.68
CA THR A 156 15.61 -12.83 -14.59
C THR A 156 14.13 -13.14 -14.47
N GLY A 157 13.34 -12.84 -15.49
CA GLY A 157 11.89 -13.14 -15.54
C GLY A 157 11.01 -11.90 -15.70
N GLY A 158 11.53 -10.70 -15.43
CA GLY A 158 10.88 -9.46 -15.83
C GLY A 158 9.60 -9.11 -15.08
N LEU A 159 9.35 -9.73 -13.92
CA LEU A 159 8.18 -9.53 -13.09
C LEU A 159 8.55 -9.72 -11.61
N ASP A 160 8.08 -8.80 -10.76
CA ASP A 160 8.05 -8.99 -9.31
C ASP A 160 6.75 -8.39 -8.77
N ILE A 161 6.17 -9.04 -7.77
CA ILE A 161 4.88 -8.65 -7.19
C ILE A 161 5.00 -8.74 -5.68
N LEU A 162 4.88 -7.60 -5.01
CA LEU A 162 4.82 -7.48 -3.57
C LEU A 162 3.39 -7.15 -3.14
N GLN A 163 2.77 -8.04 -2.36
CA GLN A 163 1.50 -7.81 -1.71
C GLN A 163 1.73 -7.18 -0.33
N ILE A 164 0.90 -6.19 0.00
CA ILE A 164 0.79 -5.59 1.33
C ILE A 164 -0.65 -5.80 1.79
N SER A 165 -0.86 -6.59 2.83
CA SER A 165 -2.19 -6.94 3.33
C SER A 165 -2.59 -6.15 4.57
N ASP A 166 -3.88 -6.21 4.89
CA ASP A 166 -4.50 -5.60 6.07
C ASP A 166 -4.45 -4.07 6.05
N VAL A 167 -4.75 -3.49 4.88
CA VAL A 167 -4.81 -2.04 4.68
C VAL A 167 -6.27 -1.60 4.61
N ALA A 168 -6.64 -0.61 5.41
CA ALA A 168 -8.00 -0.07 5.42
C ALA A 168 -8.02 1.43 5.73
N GLY A 169 -9.07 2.11 5.28
CA GLY A 169 -9.29 3.52 5.55
C GLY A 169 -8.40 4.44 4.70
N SER A 170 -8.24 5.69 5.14
CA SER A 170 -7.35 6.64 4.49
C SER A 170 -5.89 6.24 4.71
N PHE A 171 -5.05 6.39 3.69
CA PHE A 171 -3.64 6.03 3.78
C PHE A 171 -2.76 6.97 2.95
N GLN A 172 -1.47 6.94 3.24
CA GLN A 172 -0.40 7.52 2.43
C GLN A 172 0.70 6.49 2.20
N LEU A 173 0.85 6.02 0.95
CA LEU A 173 1.95 5.17 0.51
C LEU A 173 3.00 6.02 -0.19
N LEU A 174 4.20 6.06 0.37
CA LEU A 174 5.37 6.74 -0.19
C LEU A 174 6.40 5.73 -0.68
N GLY A 175 7.17 6.12 -1.68
CA GLY A 175 8.33 5.34 -2.10
C GLY A 175 9.13 6.02 -3.20
N GLU A 176 10.05 5.26 -3.76
CA GLU A 176 10.87 5.67 -4.89
C GLU A 176 10.70 4.69 -6.05
N SER A 177 10.52 5.24 -7.25
CA SER A 177 10.41 4.50 -8.50
C SER A 177 11.64 4.76 -9.36
N THR A 178 12.31 3.70 -9.81
CA THR A 178 13.48 3.80 -10.70
C THR A 178 13.28 2.91 -11.91
N MET A 179 13.26 3.52 -13.08
CA MET A 179 13.29 2.83 -14.38
C MET A 179 14.71 2.89 -14.92
N THR A 180 15.30 1.74 -15.22
CA THR A 180 16.62 1.63 -15.83
C THR A 180 16.51 0.94 -17.17
N TRP A 181 17.22 1.45 -18.16
CA TRP A 181 17.43 0.83 -19.46
C TRP A 181 18.80 1.22 -20.02
N GLU A 182 19.32 0.40 -20.93
CA GLU A 182 20.56 0.65 -21.65
C GLU A 182 20.33 1.60 -22.86
N GLU A 183 20.78 1.23 -24.06
CA GLU A 183 20.81 2.13 -25.22
C GLU A 183 19.42 2.39 -25.83
N ILE A 184 18.50 1.44 -25.71
CA ILE A 184 17.17 1.50 -26.31
C ILE A 184 16.15 1.77 -25.21
N THR A 185 15.49 2.93 -25.28
CA THR A 185 14.35 3.25 -24.41
C THR A 185 13.22 2.25 -24.68
N PRO A 186 12.74 1.53 -23.66
CA PRO A 186 11.56 0.66 -23.79
C PRO A 186 10.33 1.45 -24.22
N VAL A 187 9.31 0.79 -24.76
CA VAL A 187 8.04 1.44 -25.15
C VAL A 187 6.85 0.56 -24.76
N GLN A 188 5.64 1.12 -24.77
CA GLN A 188 4.38 0.37 -24.64
C GLN A 188 4.33 -0.53 -23.38
N SER A 189 4.68 0.00 -22.22
CA SER A 189 4.70 -0.72 -20.93
C SER A 189 5.65 -1.93 -20.91
N GLN A 190 6.66 -1.97 -21.79
CA GLN A 190 7.78 -2.89 -21.66
C GLN A 190 8.57 -2.64 -20.37
N LEU A 191 8.47 -1.44 -19.80
CA LEU A 191 8.97 -1.10 -18.49
C LEU A 191 7.88 -0.33 -17.75
N ALA A 192 7.39 -0.87 -16.63
CA ALA A 192 6.26 -0.30 -15.90
C ALA A 192 6.20 -0.79 -14.46
N PHE A 193 5.50 -0.03 -13.62
CA PHE A 193 5.00 -0.49 -12.34
C PHE A 193 3.53 -0.12 -12.17
N GLN A 194 2.83 -0.93 -11.39
CA GLN A 194 1.44 -0.72 -11.01
C GLN A 194 1.32 -0.88 -9.50
N ILE A 195 0.57 0.01 -8.87
CA ILE A 195 0.10 -0.12 -7.50
C ILE A 195 -1.40 -0.39 -7.61
N LYS A 196 -1.79 -1.64 -7.41
CA LYS A 196 -3.18 -2.08 -7.50
C LYS A 196 -3.78 -2.13 -6.10
N LEU A 197 -4.93 -1.51 -5.92
CA LEU A 197 -5.74 -1.68 -4.72
C LEU A 197 -6.89 -2.61 -5.05
N ALA A 198 -7.09 -3.61 -4.20
CA ALA A 198 -8.14 -4.59 -4.42
C ALA A 198 -8.63 -5.19 -3.10
N GLU A 199 -9.85 -5.70 -3.14
CA GLU A 199 -10.36 -6.62 -2.13
C GLU A 199 -9.72 -7.99 -2.40
N ALA A 200 -8.84 -8.44 -1.53
CA ALA A 200 -8.22 -9.76 -1.66
C ALA A 200 -9.01 -10.81 -0.86
N THR A 201 -9.20 -11.98 -1.47
CA THR A 201 -9.70 -13.13 -0.73
C THR A 201 -8.58 -13.60 0.20
N PRO A 202 -8.81 -13.69 1.53
CA PRO A 202 -7.80 -14.21 2.43
C PRO A 202 -7.42 -15.61 2.00
N THR A 203 -6.12 -15.85 1.81
CA THR A 203 -5.62 -17.18 1.45
C THR A 203 -6.04 -18.13 2.56
N VAL A 204 -6.87 -19.12 2.22
CA VAL A 204 -7.43 -20.10 3.17
C VAL A 204 -6.34 -21.12 3.58
N GLU A 205 -5.15 -20.66 3.97
CA GLU A 205 -4.04 -21.49 4.46
C GLU A 205 -3.21 -20.76 5.52
N ALA A 206 -3.88 -20.19 6.53
CA ALA A 206 -3.35 -20.20 7.88
C ALA A 206 -4.54 -20.20 8.82
N THR A 207 -5.02 -21.39 9.18
CA THR A 207 -5.60 -21.53 10.51
C THR A 207 -4.42 -21.36 11.46
N PRO A 208 -4.23 -20.23 12.18
CA PRO A 208 -3.42 -20.32 13.37
C PRO A 208 -4.16 -21.32 14.25
N THR A 209 -3.58 -22.50 14.45
CA THR A 209 -3.89 -23.31 15.63
C THR A 209 -3.41 -22.47 16.81
N ARG A 210 -4.20 -21.47 17.19
CA ARG A 210 -4.15 -20.87 18.50
C ARG A 210 -4.55 -22.01 19.42
N GLU A 211 -3.57 -22.73 19.95
CA GLU A 211 -3.78 -23.56 21.12
C GLU A 211 -4.30 -22.61 22.19
N ILE A 212 -5.62 -22.60 22.36
CA ILE A 212 -6.23 -22.03 23.55
C ILE A 212 -5.71 -22.90 24.68
N PRO A 213 -4.91 -22.39 25.62
CA PRO A 213 -4.56 -23.16 26.80
C PRO A 213 -5.90 -23.49 27.46
N GLU A 214 -6.23 -24.78 27.56
CA GLU A 214 -7.43 -25.16 28.29
C GLU A 214 -7.33 -24.54 29.68
N PRO A 215 -8.41 -23.91 30.19
CA PRO A 215 -8.41 -23.43 31.55
C PRO A 215 -8.16 -24.63 32.46
N ASN A 216 -6.97 -24.69 33.05
CA ASN A 216 -6.71 -25.60 34.16
C ASN A 216 -7.73 -25.26 35.25
N LEU A 217 -8.80 -26.05 35.30
CA LEU A 217 -9.84 -25.97 36.29
C LEU A 217 -9.22 -26.48 37.60
N VAL A 218 -8.46 -25.61 38.28
CA VAL A 218 -7.98 -25.86 39.63
C VAL A 218 -9.20 -25.77 40.55
N VAL A 219 -9.91 -26.89 40.68
CA VAL A 219 -10.93 -27.10 41.71
C VAL A 219 -10.22 -27.14 43.06
N SER A 220 -10.04 -25.98 43.68
CA SER A 220 -9.64 -25.92 45.10
C SER A 220 -10.84 -26.29 45.96
N PHE A 221 -10.90 -27.56 46.36
CA PHE A 221 -11.76 -28.04 47.45
C PHE A 221 -11.27 -27.43 48.77
N VAL A 222 -11.94 -26.39 49.28
CA VAL A 222 -11.81 -26.00 50.68
C VAL A 222 -12.81 -26.83 51.49
N ILE A 223 -12.28 -27.85 52.17
CA ILE A 223 -13.04 -28.69 53.10
C ILE A 223 -13.32 -27.88 54.36
N PHE A 224 -14.61 -27.73 54.69
CA PHE A 224 -15.08 -27.27 55.99
C PHE A 224 -14.72 -28.27 57.10
N SER A 225 -14.11 -27.75 58.16
CA SER A 225 -14.11 -28.35 59.51
C SER A 225 -13.87 -27.21 60.51
N LEU A 226 -14.38 -27.18 61.73
CA LEU A 226 -15.56 -27.74 62.41
C LEU A 226 -15.55 -27.00 63.78
N ILE A 227 -16.73 -26.68 64.34
CA ILE A 227 -17.00 -26.55 65.80
C ILE A 227 -16.36 -25.39 66.59
N GLY A 228 -17.22 -24.61 67.26
CA GLY A 228 -16.83 -23.69 68.33
C GLY A 228 -18.03 -23.07 69.05
N ILE A 229 -18.70 -23.88 69.88
CA ILE A 229 -19.79 -23.52 70.80
C ILE A 229 -19.41 -22.32 71.68
N THR A 230 -20.29 -21.32 71.84
CA THR A 230 -20.60 -20.74 73.17
C THR A 230 -22.00 -20.14 73.23
N TYR A 231 -22.77 -20.65 74.20
CA TYR A 231 -24.02 -20.12 74.71
C TYR A 231 -23.77 -18.80 75.46
N ARG A 232 -24.61 -17.78 75.26
CA ARG A 232 -24.89 -16.79 76.31
C ARG A 232 -26.37 -16.42 76.34
N ARG A 233 -27.01 -16.87 77.40
CA ARG A 233 -28.38 -16.57 77.83
C ARG A 233 -28.32 -15.29 78.67
N LEU A 234 -29.11 -14.27 78.32
CA LEU A 234 -29.51 -13.22 79.26
C LEU A 234 -30.99 -12.89 79.04
N SER A 235 -31.73 -12.99 80.14
CA SER A 235 -33.18 -12.84 80.25
C SER A 235 -33.61 -11.36 80.28
N PRO A 236 -34.88 -11.05 80.01
CA PRO A 236 -35.45 -9.72 80.18
C PRO A 236 -35.90 -9.46 81.63
N GLN A 237 -35.61 -8.26 82.14
CA GLN A 237 -36.48 -7.45 82.98
C GLN A 237 -36.39 -6.00 82.51
#